data_AF-A0A956VMY9-F1
#
_entry.id   AF-A0A956VMY9-F1
#
_cell.length_a   1.000
_cell.length_b   1.000
_cell.length_c   1.000
_cell.angle_alpha   90.00
_cell.angle_beta   90.00
_cell.angle_gamma   90.00
#
_symmetry.space_group_name_H-M   'P 1'
#
loop_
_entity.id
_entity.type
_entity.pdbx_description
1 polymer ?
#
loop_
_entity_poly.entity_id
_entity_poly.type
_entity_poly.pdbx_seq_one_letter_code
_entity_poly.pdbx_strand_id
1 'polypeptide(L)'
;AREAIVTWFRAHDLLAEVREYSHSVGHSYRSHVPIEPWLSDQWYVAVTDDRLRGSAIRAQVADQVPTMPEGVSERSDREGDGGLRFYPERYAKSYLQWHEHIRDWCISRQLWWGHQIPVWLKTESIDGAPDHVRDAVAGRAVDEAVLIESNWTKAGARHLVRKVTETDVEEAICVPPAATLRRLDRDDHLVSANELVADLERAGYERDPDV
;
A
#
# COMPACT_ATOMS: atom_id res chain seq x y z
N ALA A 1 -23.32 -21.27 10.26
CA ALA A 1 -23.95 -20.21 9.44
C ALA A 1 -24.54 -20.76 8.13
N ARG A 2 -23.74 -21.34 7.21
CA ARG A 2 -24.23 -21.85 5.91
C ARG A 2 -25.45 -22.78 6.00
N GLU A 3 -25.45 -23.76 6.90
CA GLU A 3 -26.57 -24.71 7.07
C GLU A 3 -27.89 -24.01 7.49
N ALA A 4 -27.79 -22.99 8.34
CA ALA A 4 -28.94 -22.20 8.76
C ALA A 4 -29.52 -21.39 7.60
N ILE A 5 -28.66 -20.80 6.75
CA ILE A 5 -29.07 -20.09 5.53
C ILE A 5 -29.79 -21.05 4.58
N VAL A 6 -29.22 -22.24 4.34
CA VAL A 6 -29.87 -23.25 3.47
C VAL A 6 -31.24 -23.65 4.02
N THR A 7 -31.36 -23.83 5.34
CA THR A 7 -32.64 -24.12 5.98
C THR A 7 -33.66 -23.00 5.80
N TRP A 8 -33.23 -21.74 5.97
CA TRP A 8 -34.09 -20.57 5.77
C TRP A 8 -34.58 -20.47 4.32
N PHE A 9 -33.70 -20.67 3.33
CA PHE A 9 -34.06 -20.65 1.91
C PHE A 9 -35.09 -21.73 1.55
N ARG A 10 -34.95 -22.94 2.11
CA ARG A 10 -35.94 -24.02 1.95
C ARG A 10 -37.30 -23.64 2.52
N ALA A 11 -37.33 -23.01 3.70
CA ALA A 11 -38.57 -22.63 4.36
C ALA A 11 -39.36 -21.54 3.62
N HIS A 12 -38.69 -20.75 2.76
CA HIS A 12 -39.28 -19.65 2.01
C HIS A 12 -39.47 -19.94 0.51
N ASP A 13 -39.26 -21.19 0.08
CA ASP A 13 -39.33 -21.59 -1.34
C ASP A 13 -38.39 -20.78 -2.26
N LEU A 14 -37.22 -20.42 -1.72
CA LEU A 14 -36.18 -19.64 -2.43
C LEU A 14 -35.00 -20.52 -2.91
N LEU A 15 -35.10 -21.84 -2.77
CA LEU A 15 -34.05 -22.79 -3.14
C LEU A 15 -34.50 -23.67 -4.31
N ALA A 16 -33.96 -23.43 -5.50
CA ALA A 16 -34.30 -24.22 -6.69
C ALA A 16 -33.67 -25.62 -6.68
N GLU A 17 -32.35 -25.72 -6.43
CA GLU A 17 -31.61 -26.99 -6.50
C GLU A 17 -30.40 -26.98 -5.56
N VAL A 18 -29.99 -28.17 -5.08
CA VAL A 18 -28.69 -28.40 -4.43
C VAL A 18 -27.96 -29.48 -5.21
N ARG A 19 -26.76 -29.14 -5.70
CA ARG A 19 -25.90 -30.07 -6.43
C ARG A 19 -24.50 -30.12 -5.83
N GLU A 20 -23.92 -31.32 -5.84
CA GLU A 20 -22.51 -31.50 -5.51
C GLU A 20 -21.64 -30.97 -6.65
N TYR A 21 -20.58 -30.24 -6.31
CA TYR A 21 -19.63 -29.73 -7.30
C TYR A 21 -18.22 -29.64 -6.69
N SER A 22 -17.22 -29.93 -7.51
CA SER A 22 -15.82 -29.76 -7.16
C SER A 22 -15.33 -28.40 -7.67
N HIS A 23 -14.57 -27.70 -6.84
CA HIS A 23 -13.91 -26.45 -7.20
C HIS A 23 -12.66 -26.25 -6.34
N SER A 24 -11.76 -25.40 -6.81
CA SER A 24 -10.56 -25.03 -6.06
C SER A 24 -10.89 -23.98 -5.00
N VAL A 25 -10.48 -24.24 -3.76
CA VAL A 25 -10.58 -23.31 -2.63
C VAL A 25 -9.18 -22.84 -2.25
N GLY A 26 -9.00 -21.52 -2.13
CA GLY A 26 -7.73 -20.95 -1.67
C GLY A 26 -7.51 -21.27 -0.20
N HIS A 27 -6.29 -21.70 0.15
CA HIS A 27 -5.90 -21.99 1.52
C HIS A 27 -4.67 -21.18 1.91
N SER A 28 -4.57 -20.84 3.18
CA SER A 28 -3.36 -20.24 3.75
C SER A 28 -2.19 -21.19 3.54
N TYR A 29 -1.11 -20.69 2.95
CA TYR A 29 0.12 -21.46 2.78
C TYR A 29 0.71 -21.93 4.12
N ARG A 30 0.47 -21.18 5.22
CA ARG A 30 1.04 -21.48 6.54
C ARG A 30 0.13 -22.35 7.41
N SER A 31 -1.16 -22.02 7.51
CA SER A 31 -2.09 -22.72 8.41
C SER A 31 -2.93 -23.78 7.70
N HIS A 32 -2.94 -23.79 6.36
CA HIS A 32 -3.78 -24.66 5.54
C HIS A 32 -5.29 -24.53 5.78
N VAL A 33 -5.73 -23.43 6.40
CA VAL A 33 -7.15 -23.08 6.56
C VAL A 33 -7.65 -22.36 5.30
N PRO A 34 -8.89 -22.59 4.84
CA PRO A 34 -9.49 -21.83 3.75
C PRO A 34 -9.40 -20.31 3.99
N ILE A 35 -9.06 -19.56 2.94
CA ILE A 35 -9.01 -18.09 2.98
C ILE A 35 -10.37 -17.54 2.56
N GLU A 36 -10.84 -16.54 3.29
CA GLU A 36 -12.05 -15.77 2.96
C GLU A 36 -11.66 -14.32 2.65
N PRO A 37 -12.22 -13.73 1.57
CA PRO A 37 -12.00 -12.32 1.29
C PRO A 37 -12.78 -11.47 2.30
N TRP A 38 -12.09 -10.50 2.88
CA TRP A 38 -12.65 -9.48 3.77
C TRP A 38 -12.14 -8.11 3.34
N LEU A 39 -13.01 -7.09 3.38
CA LEU A 39 -12.60 -5.72 3.08
C LEU A 39 -12.05 -5.08 4.36
N SER A 40 -10.79 -4.66 4.31
CA SER A 40 -10.13 -3.90 5.36
C SER A 40 -9.22 -2.85 4.76
N ASP A 41 -9.04 -1.75 5.49
CA ASP A 41 -8.03 -0.75 5.17
C ASP A 41 -6.65 -1.36 5.35
N GLN A 42 -5.77 -1.20 4.36
CA GLN A 42 -4.43 -1.79 4.32
C GLN A 42 -3.47 -0.85 3.61
N TRP A 43 -2.17 -1.00 3.90
CA TRP A 43 -1.10 -0.28 3.22
C TRP A 43 -0.69 -1.01 1.95
N TYR A 44 -0.67 -0.27 0.83
CA TYR A 44 -0.25 -0.79 -0.47
C TYR A 44 0.95 -0.03 -1.01
N VAL A 45 1.81 -0.75 -1.72
CA VAL A 45 2.78 -0.15 -2.63
C VAL A 45 2.22 -0.27 -4.04
N ALA A 46 2.18 0.87 -4.73
CA ALA A 46 1.82 0.97 -6.15
C ALA A 46 2.91 0.35 -7.04
N VAL A 47 3.12 -0.97 -6.93
CA VAL A 47 4.15 -1.69 -7.68
C VAL A 47 3.84 -1.68 -9.18
N THR A 48 2.60 -1.41 -9.56
CA THR A 48 2.17 -1.23 -10.96
C THR A 48 2.75 0.03 -11.63
N ASP A 49 3.18 1.01 -10.83
CA ASP A 49 3.82 2.25 -11.26
C ASP A 49 5.10 1.97 -12.09
N ASP A 50 5.31 2.75 -13.15
CA ASP A 50 6.48 2.63 -14.05
C ASP A 50 7.82 2.78 -13.31
N ARG A 51 7.82 3.49 -12.17
CA ARG A 51 9.00 3.64 -11.30
C ARG A 51 9.42 2.33 -10.62
N LEU A 52 8.50 1.37 -10.48
CA LEU A 52 8.77 0.06 -9.86
C LEU A 52 8.70 -1.06 -10.91
N ARG A 53 7.50 -1.46 -11.34
CA ARG A 53 7.31 -2.49 -12.38
C ARG A 53 8.09 -2.16 -13.65
N GLY A 54 8.00 -0.91 -14.12
CA GLY A 54 8.69 -0.50 -15.33
C GLY A 54 10.21 -0.59 -15.19
N SER A 55 10.74 -0.16 -14.04
CA SER A 55 12.18 -0.28 -13.73
C SER A 55 12.64 -1.73 -13.70
N ALA A 56 11.85 -2.63 -13.13
CA ALA A 56 12.14 -4.06 -13.09
C ALA A 56 12.17 -4.69 -14.49
N ILE A 57 11.23 -4.31 -15.36
CA ILE A 57 11.20 -4.79 -16.75
C ILE A 57 12.36 -4.20 -17.56
N ARG A 58 12.62 -2.90 -17.45
CA ARG A 58 13.74 -2.22 -18.14
C ARG A 58 15.10 -2.74 -17.71
N ALA A 59 15.23 -3.31 -16.52
CA ALA A 59 16.48 -3.94 -16.12
C ALA A 59 16.87 -5.08 -17.08
N GLN A 60 15.91 -5.76 -17.73
CA GLN A 60 16.20 -6.86 -18.65
C GLN A 60 16.90 -6.41 -19.93
N VAL A 61 17.87 -7.20 -20.36
CA VAL A 61 18.58 -7.06 -21.64
C VAL A 61 17.64 -7.04 -22.84
N ALA A 62 18.04 -6.28 -23.87
CA ALA A 62 17.20 -5.98 -25.02
C ALA A 62 16.83 -7.18 -25.88
N ASP A 63 17.69 -8.20 -25.94
CA ASP A 63 17.41 -9.43 -26.68
C ASP A 63 16.37 -10.32 -26.00
N GLN A 64 16.25 -10.26 -24.67
CA GLN A 64 15.23 -11.03 -23.92
C GLN A 64 13.89 -10.30 -23.83
N VAL A 65 13.90 -8.96 -23.85
CA VAL A 65 12.68 -8.13 -23.89
C VAL A 65 12.87 -7.00 -24.91
N PRO A 66 12.65 -7.25 -26.22
CA PRO A 66 12.93 -6.27 -27.26
C PRO A 66 11.96 -5.10 -27.28
N THR A 67 10.74 -5.29 -26.80
CA THR A 67 9.68 -4.28 -26.80
C THR A 67 9.11 -4.13 -25.40
N MET A 68 8.94 -2.89 -24.94
CA MET A 68 8.34 -2.62 -23.64
C MET A 68 6.81 -2.81 -23.67
N PRO A 69 6.22 -3.39 -22.61
CA PRO A 69 4.77 -3.46 -22.47
C PRO A 69 4.10 -2.08 -22.35
N GLU A 70 2.79 -2.04 -22.54
CA GLU A 70 2.01 -0.82 -22.35
C GLU A 70 2.18 -0.22 -20.95
N GLY A 71 2.30 1.11 -20.89
CA GLY A 71 2.49 1.84 -19.63
C GLY A 71 3.86 1.62 -18.99
N VAL A 72 4.84 1.10 -19.74
CA VAL A 72 6.25 1.04 -19.34
C VAL A 72 7.05 1.94 -20.26
N SER A 73 7.80 2.86 -19.67
CA SER A 73 8.70 3.73 -20.44
C SER A 73 9.81 2.91 -21.08
N GLU A 74 10.29 3.33 -22.25
CA GLU A 74 11.43 2.71 -22.93
C GLU A 74 12.70 2.71 -22.08
N ARG A 75 13.59 1.75 -22.35
CA ARG A 75 14.92 1.72 -21.74
C ARG A 75 15.67 3.02 -22.06
N SER A 76 16.41 3.51 -21.06
CA SER A 76 17.19 4.74 -21.11
C SER A 76 18.66 4.45 -20.77
N ASP A 77 19.51 5.48 -20.77
CA ASP A 77 20.91 5.37 -20.31
C ASP A 77 21.03 5.36 -18.76
N ARG A 78 19.92 5.17 -18.05
CA ARG A 78 19.90 5.10 -16.59
C ARG A 78 20.61 3.85 -16.09
N GLU A 79 21.40 4.01 -15.03
CA GLU A 79 22.02 2.87 -14.35
C GLU A 79 20.99 1.81 -13.95
N GLY A 80 21.25 0.56 -14.36
CA GLY A 80 20.39 -0.60 -14.13
C GLY A 80 19.60 -1.05 -15.36
N ASP A 81 19.27 -0.15 -16.30
CA ASP A 81 18.56 -0.52 -17.53
C ASP A 81 19.42 -1.45 -18.40
N GLY A 82 18.82 -2.54 -18.90
CA GLY A 82 19.48 -3.51 -19.77
C GLY A 82 20.60 -4.35 -19.13
N GLY A 83 20.79 -4.27 -17.81
CA GLY A 83 21.88 -4.95 -17.10
C GLY A 83 21.56 -6.39 -16.62
N LEU A 84 20.29 -6.77 -16.59
CA LEU A 84 19.82 -8.07 -16.09
C LEU A 84 19.64 -9.06 -17.25
N ARG A 85 20.33 -10.19 -17.18
CA ARG A 85 20.16 -11.32 -18.09
C ARG A 85 19.76 -12.57 -17.34
N PHE A 86 18.68 -13.21 -17.78
CA PHE A 86 18.23 -14.47 -17.20
C PHE A 86 18.94 -15.67 -17.83
N TYR A 87 19.33 -16.61 -16.96
CA TYR A 87 19.83 -17.93 -17.35
C TYR A 87 19.08 -19.04 -16.58
N PRO A 88 18.46 -20.00 -17.28
CA PRO A 88 18.25 -20.06 -18.74
C PRO A 88 17.31 -18.96 -19.27
N GLU A 89 17.42 -18.64 -20.56
CA GLU A 89 16.70 -17.51 -21.19
C GLU A 89 15.18 -17.55 -21.01
N ARG A 90 14.59 -18.75 -20.96
CA ARG A 90 13.13 -18.93 -20.79
C ARG A 90 12.54 -18.21 -19.56
N TYR A 91 13.35 -17.95 -18.54
CA TYR A 91 12.88 -17.27 -17.32
C TYR A 91 12.58 -15.79 -17.54
N ALA A 92 13.21 -15.14 -18.52
CA ALA A 92 12.91 -13.74 -18.84
C ALA A 92 11.43 -13.55 -19.20
N LYS A 93 10.87 -14.47 -19.99
CA LYS A 93 9.45 -14.44 -20.35
C LYS A 93 8.52 -14.60 -19.14
N SER A 94 8.86 -15.52 -18.23
CA SER A 94 8.06 -15.73 -17.01
C SER A 94 8.11 -14.52 -16.09
N TYR A 95 9.28 -13.92 -15.94
CA TYR A 95 9.49 -12.69 -15.19
C TYR A 95 8.70 -11.52 -15.78
N LEU A 96 8.76 -11.32 -17.11
CA LEU A 96 7.98 -10.31 -17.81
C LEU A 96 6.47 -10.50 -17.60
N GLN A 97 5.97 -11.71 -17.85
CA GLN A 97 4.54 -12.02 -17.72
C GLN A 97 4.01 -11.79 -16.30
N TRP A 98 4.83 -12.06 -15.28
CA TRP A 98 4.48 -11.76 -13.89
C TRP A 98 4.32 -10.26 -13.65
N HIS A 99 5.22 -9.44 -14.20
CA HIS A 99 5.15 -7.97 -14.08
C HIS A 99 4.02 -7.35 -14.90
N GLU A 100 3.60 -7.94 -16.02
CA GLU A 100 2.46 -7.46 -16.82
C GLU A 100 1.13 -7.53 -16.07
N HIS A 101 0.97 -8.55 -15.21
CA HIS A 101 -0.29 -8.80 -14.48
C HIS A 101 -0.17 -8.53 -12.99
N ILE A 102 0.90 -7.85 -12.57
CA ILE A 102 1.11 -7.53 -11.16
C ILE A 102 0.01 -6.58 -10.68
N ARG A 103 -0.43 -6.77 -9.44
CA ARG A 103 -1.33 -5.87 -8.75
C ARG A 103 -0.58 -5.18 -7.62
N ASP A 104 -1.11 -4.05 -7.17
CA ASP A 104 -0.54 -3.32 -6.06
C ASP A 104 -0.36 -4.22 -4.84
N TRP A 105 0.81 -4.09 -4.21
CA TRP A 105 1.25 -5.04 -3.21
C TRP A 105 0.80 -4.56 -1.84
N CYS A 106 -0.13 -5.30 -1.23
CA CYS A 106 -0.46 -5.12 0.18
C CYS A 106 0.78 -5.46 1.03
N ILE A 107 1.34 -4.47 1.72
CA ILE A 107 2.53 -4.63 2.56
C ILE A 107 2.19 -4.76 4.05
N SER A 108 1.06 -4.21 4.52
CA SER A 108 0.65 -4.29 5.92
C SER A 108 0.18 -5.68 6.31
N ARG A 109 0.44 -6.08 7.54
CA ARG A 109 0.02 -7.34 8.12
C ARG A 109 -0.46 -7.12 9.56
N GLN A 110 -1.61 -7.71 9.90
CA GLN A 110 -2.12 -7.75 11.28
C GLN A 110 -1.45 -8.90 12.05
N LEU A 111 -0.13 -8.76 12.26
CA LEU A 111 0.71 -9.73 12.96
C LEU A 111 1.45 -9.05 14.11
N TRP A 112 1.86 -9.84 15.10
CA TRP A 112 2.58 -9.32 16.26
C TRP A 112 4.10 -9.25 16.03
N TRP A 113 4.59 -9.92 14.99
CA TRP A 113 6.02 -10.02 14.68
C TRP A 113 6.29 -9.49 13.27
N GLY A 114 7.07 -8.42 13.20
CA GLY A 114 7.44 -7.76 11.95
C GLY A 114 7.98 -6.35 12.20
N HIS A 115 8.29 -5.62 11.13
CA HIS A 115 8.68 -4.22 11.23
C HIS A 115 7.41 -3.37 11.18
N GLN A 116 7.03 -2.77 12.32
CA GLN A 116 5.87 -1.89 12.34
C GLN A 116 5.95 -0.81 11.26
N ILE A 117 4.81 -0.53 10.62
CA ILE A 117 4.69 0.55 9.65
C ILE A 117 5.10 1.88 10.31
N PRO A 118 5.98 2.68 9.69
CA PRO A 118 6.48 3.92 10.27
C PRO A 118 5.51 5.08 9.99
N VAL A 119 4.22 4.87 10.28
CA VAL A 119 3.16 5.88 10.12
C VAL A 119 2.51 6.12 11.47
N TRP A 120 2.32 7.39 11.80
CA TRP A 120 1.61 7.84 12.99
C TRP A 120 0.30 8.48 12.56
N LEU A 121 -0.80 8.00 13.13
CA LEU A 121 -2.16 8.36 12.79
C LEU A 121 -2.78 9.19 13.91
N LYS A 122 -3.60 10.16 13.53
CA LYS A 122 -4.47 10.88 14.45
C LYS A 122 -5.78 11.18 13.73
N THR A 123 -6.89 10.80 14.36
CA THR A 123 -8.23 11.13 13.86
C THR A 123 -8.86 12.16 14.79
N GLU A 124 -9.40 13.22 14.21
CA GLU A 124 -10.12 14.25 14.94
C GLU A 124 -11.26 14.85 14.10
N SER A 125 -12.14 15.62 14.74
CA SER A 125 -13.19 16.32 14.02
C SER A 125 -12.60 17.41 13.12
N ILE A 126 -13.15 17.57 11.92
CA ILE A 126 -12.76 18.62 10.96
C ILE A 126 -12.82 20.01 11.60
N ASP A 127 -13.77 20.24 12.52
CA ASP A 127 -13.91 21.53 13.22
C ASP A 127 -12.83 21.76 14.28
N GLY A 128 -12.23 20.69 14.82
CA GLY A 128 -11.11 20.74 15.75
C GLY A 128 -9.74 20.79 15.06
N ALA A 129 -9.69 20.36 13.79
CA ALA A 129 -8.45 20.25 13.04
C ALA A 129 -7.82 21.63 12.75
N PRO A 130 -6.47 21.70 12.68
CA PRO A 130 -5.75 22.91 12.27
C PRO A 130 -6.22 23.42 10.90
N ASP A 131 -6.18 24.74 10.70
CA ASP A 131 -6.67 25.39 9.47
C ASP A 131 -6.09 24.77 8.19
N HIS A 132 -4.77 24.52 8.16
CA HIS A 132 -4.10 23.92 7.01
C HIS A 132 -4.57 22.49 6.67
N VAL A 133 -5.03 21.72 7.66
CA VAL A 133 -5.62 20.38 7.47
C VAL A 133 -7.04 20.53 6.95
N ARG A 134 -7.84 21.39 7.58
CA ARG A 134 -9.23 21.68 7.19
C ARG A 134 -9.33 22.19 5.74
N ASP A 135 -8.48 23.15 5.40
CA ASP A 135 -8.41 23.73 4.05
C ASP A 135 -8.01 22.68 3.01
N ALA A 136 -7.12 21.76 3.37
CA ALA A 136 -6.66 20.71 2.46
C ALA A 136 -7.75 19.68 2.12
N VAL A 137 -8.65 19.39 3.06
CA VAL A 137 -9.76 18.43 2.87
C VAL A 137 -11.07 19.09 2.43
N ALA A 138 -11.14 20.42 2.43
CA ALA A 138 -12.31 21.17 1.99
C ALA A 138 -12.70 20.82 0.54
N GLY A 139 -13.95 20.40 0.34
CA GLY A 139 -14.48 20.04 -0.98
C GLY A 139 -14.01 18.71 -1.56
N ARG A 140 -13.22 17.92 -0.81
CA ARG A 140 -12.79 16.57 -1.21
C ARG A 140 -13.83 15.52 -0.86
N ALA A 141 -13.76 14.36 -1.51
CA ALA A 141 -14.58 13.21 -1.13
C ALA A 141 -14.04 12.53 0.15
N VAL A 142 -14.88 11.72 0.79
CA VAL A 142 -14.40 10.75 1.80
C VAL A 142 -13.39 9.80 1.14
N ASP A 143 -12.35 9.44 1.87
CA ASP A 143 -11.21 8.61 1.45
C ASP A 143 -10.29 9.21 0.37
N GLU A 144 -10.57 10.43 -0.09
CA GLU A 144 -9.67 11.15 -0.98
C GLU A 144 -8.49 11.74 -0.19
N ALA A 145 -7.37 11.01 -0.19
CA ALA A 145 -6.17 11.39 0.54
C ALA A 145 -5.28 12.36 -0.23
N VAL A 146 -4.72 13.36 0.47
CA VAL A 146 -3.81 14.36 -0.12
C VAL A 146 -2.59 14.64 0.73
N LEU A 147 -1.48 14.87 0.04
CA LEU A 147 -0.23 15.30 0.67
C LEU A 147 -0.28 16.80 0.95
N ILE A 148 0.14 17.18 2.16
CA ILE A 148 0.15 18.59 2.58
C ILE A 148 1.52 18.96 3.17
N GLU A 149 1.81 20.26 3.18
CA GLU A 149 2.96 20.82 3.88
C GLU A 149 2.60 21.20 5.31
N SER A 150 3.48 20.91 6.26
CA SER A 150 3.29 21.15 7.69
C SER A 150 4.63 21.31 8.42
N ASN A 151 4.59 21.51 9.74
CA ASN A 151 5.78 21.40 10.58
C ASN A 151 6.44 20.00 10.45
N TRP A 152 5.65 18.94 10.27
CA TRP A 152 6.15 17.57 10.12
C TRP A 152 6.92 17.36 8.82
N THR A 153 6.44 17.90 7.69
CA THR A 153 7.15 17.78 6.40
C THR A 153 8.46 18.55 6.39
N LYS A 154 8.50 19.71 7.05
CA LYS A 154 9.73 20.48 7.29
C LYS A 154 10.73 19.74 8.16
N ALA A 155 10.26 18.89 9.09
CA ALA A 155 11.10 18.00 9.89
C ALA A 155 11.50 16.70 9.16
N GLY A 156 11.19 16.59 7.86
CA GLY A 156 11.59 15.45 7.02
C GLY A 156 10.55 14.33 6.89
N ALA A 157 9.37 14.47 7.50
CA ALA A 157 8.28 13.51 7.37
C ALA A 157 7.53 13.66 6.02
N ARG A 158 6.54 12.79 5.82
CA ARG A 158 5.45 13.00 4.86
C ARG A 158 4.15 13.10 5.63
N HIS A 159 3.33 14.07 5.27
CA HIS A 159 2.04 14.32 5.89
C HIS A 159 0.96 14.12 4.83
N LEU A 160 0.12 13.11 5.05
CA LEU A 160 -1.07 12.83 4.27
C LEU A 160 -2.31 13.10 5.13
N VAL A 161 -3.35 13.70 4.55
CA VAL A 161 -4.64 13.92 5.22
C VAL A 161 -5.78 13.40 4.36
N ARG A 162 -6.79 12.82 4.99
CA ARG A 162 -8.03 12.40 4.32
C ARG A 162 -9.24 12.60 5.21
N LYS A 163 -10.41 12.81 4.61
CA LYS A 163 -11.67 12.62 5.32
C LYS A 163 -11.93 11.12 5.50
N VAL A 164 -12.20 10.70 6.74
CA VAL A 164 -12.67 9.33 7.02
C VAL A 164 -14.19 9.28 7.08
N THR A 165 -14.80 10.39 7.49
CA THR A 165 -16.24 10.63 7.44
C THR A 165 -16.48 12.05 6.95
N GLU A 166 -17.75 12.48 6.85
CA GLU A 166 -18.05 13.89 6.56
C GLU A 166 -17.73 14.84 7.73
N THR A 167 -17.43 14.31 8.91
CA THR A 167 -17.17 15.09 10.14
C THR A 167 -15.77 14.94 10.68
N ASP A 168 -15.04 13.89 10.25
CA ASP A 168 -13.76 13.49 10.81
C ASP A 168 -12.67 13.42 9.74
N VAL A 169 -11.50 13.91 10.12
CA VAL A 169 -10.28 13.88 9.32
C VAL A 169 -9.25 13.01 10.02
N GLU A 170 -8.50 12.25 9.22
CA GLU A 170 -7.34 11.50 9.66
C GLU A 170 -6.08 12.12 9.06
N GLU A 171 -5.14 12.42 9.94
CA GLU A 171 -3.78 12.80 9.60
C GLU A 171 -2.88 11.56 9.71
N ALA A 172 -2.10 11.30 8.66
CA ALA A 172 -1.13 10.22 8.61
C ALA A 172 0.28 10.76 8.34
N ILE A 173 1.15 10.63 9.33
CA ILE A 173 2.54 11.10 9.30
C ILE A 173 3.48 9.92 9.10
N CYS A 174 4.04 9.79 7.90
CA CYS A 174 5.08 8.81 7.62
C CYS A 174 6.45 9.36 7.99
N VAL A 175 7.13 8.70 8.92
CA VAL A 175 8.48 9.06 9.37
C VAL A 175 9.50 8.16 8.68
N PRO A 176 10.20 8.64 7.63
CA PRO A 176 11.18 7.83 6.93
C PRO A 176 12.37 7.53 7.84
N PRO A 177 12.94 6.30 7.80
CA PRO A 177 14.15 5.96 8.53
C PRO A 177 15.31 6.94 8.24
N ALA A 178 16.18 7.15 9.23
CA ALA A 178 17.37 8.00 9.08
C ALA A 178 18.25 7.60 7.88
N ALA A 179 18.31 6.29 7.59
CA ALA A 179 19.14 5.72 6.53
C ALA A 179 18.53 5.82 5.12
N THR A 180 17.35 6.43 4.95
CA THR A 180 16.74 6.54 3.61
C THR A 180 17.59 7.49 2.76
N LEU A 181 17.98 7.10 1.54
CA LEU A 181 18.87 7.90 0.65
C LEU A 181 18.41 9.36 0.49
N ARG A 182 17.10 9.56 0.25
CA ARG A 182 16.51 10.91 0.14
C ARG A 182 16.48 11.70 1.45
N ARG A 183 16.61 11.03 2.59
CA ARG A 183 16.82 11.72 3.87
C ARG A 183 18.29 12.16 3.89
N LEU A 184 19.24 11.25 3.74
CA LEU A 184 20.69 11.58 3.73
C LEU A 184 21.09 12.75 2.81
N ASP A 185 20.43 12.91 1.65
CA ASP A 185 20.72 13.98 0.68
C ASP A 185 20.09 15.35 1.03
N ARG A 186 19.22 15.44 2.04
CA ARG A 186 18.62 16.72 2.45
C ARG A 186 19.50 17.42 3.48
N ASP A 187 19.88 18.67 3.19
CA ASP A 187 20.61 19.56 4.10
C ASP A 187 19.76 20.04 5.32
N ASP A 188 18.48 19.65 5.41
CA ASP A 188 17.48 20.18 6.32
C ASP A 188 17.06 19.24 7.48
N HIS A 189 17.87 18.22 7.86
CA HIS A 189 17.60 17.43 9.08
C HIS A 189 17.86 18.23 10.35
N LEU A 190 16.93 19.12 10.68
CA LEU A 190 16.94 19.88 11.92
C LEU A 190 16.69 18.98 13.14
N VAL A 191 16.11 17.78 12.93
CA VAL A 191 15.64 16.89 14.00
C VAL A 191 15.87 15.41 13.64
N SER A 192 16.32 14.60 14.59
CA SER A 192 16.50 13.16 14.42
C SER A 192 15.17 12.41 14.29
N ALA A 193 15.19 11.17 13.76
CA ALA A 193 13.97 10.37 13.66
C ALA A 193 13.31 10.11 15.02
N ASN A 194 14.11 9.89 16.07
CA ASN A 194 13.60 9.60 17.41
C ASN A 194 12.93 10.83 18.05
N GLU A 195 13.51 12.01 17.87
CA GLU A 195 12.92 13.26 18.36
C GLU A 195 11.60 13.57 17.65
N LEU A 196 11.54 13.37 16.33
CA LEU A 196 10.31 13.54 15.56
C LEU A 196 9.20 12.59 16.02
N VAL A 197 9.53 11.32 16.30
CA VAL A 197 8.58 10.35 16.87
C VAL A 197 8.09 10.80 18.24
N ALA A 198 8.98 11.23 19.13
CA ALA A 198 8.62 11.71 20.45
C ALA A 198 7.70 12.95 20.40
N ASP A 199 7.91 13.84 19.42
CA ASP A 199 7.06 15.02 19.22
C ASP A 199 5.68 14.65 18.67
N LEU A 200 5.59 13.67 17.75
CA LEU A 200 4.32 13.13 17.25
C LEU A 200 3.50 12.48 18.36
N GLU A 201 4.13 11.63 19.17
CA GLU A 201 3.47 10.97 20.30
C GLU A 201 3.01 11.98 21.35
N ARG A 202 3.79 13.03 21.61
CA ARG A 202 3.39 14.14 22.50
C ARG A 202 2.21 14.93 21.94
N ALA A 203 2.11 15.04 20.61
CA ALA A 203 0.99 15.67 19.92
C ALA A 203 -0.25 14.77 19.82
N GLY A 204 -0.19 13.54 20.36
CA GLY A 204 -1.31 12.61 20.42
C GLY A 204 -1.49 11.75 19.17
N TYR A 205 -0.48 11.64 18.31
CA TYR A 205 -0.51 10.66 17.22
C TYR A 205 -0.08 9.29 17.75
N GLU A 206 -0.75 8.25 17.29
CA GLU A 206 -0.44 6.86 17.63
C GLU A 206 0.16 6.15 16.42
N ARG A 207 1.16 5.31 16.66
CA ARG A 207 1.76 4.54 15.56
C ARG A 207 0.79 3.48 15.06
N ASP A 208 0.71 3.32 13.74
CA ASP A 208 -0.06 2.28 13.09
C ASP A 208 0.32 0.89 13.67
N PRO A 209 -0.66 0.07 14.09
CA PRO A 209 -0.40 -1.22 14.71
C PRO A 209 0.08 -2.29 13.73
N ASP A 210 -0.11 -2.10 12.41
CA ASP A 210 0.29 -3.06 11.39
C ASP A 210 1.81 -3.17 11.27
N VAL A 211 2.26 -4.36 10.83
CA VAL A 211 3.66 -4.70 10.56
C VAL A 211 3.93 -5.09 9.12
#